data_AF-A0A835UD37-F1
#
_entry.id   AF-A0A835UD37-F1
#
_cell.length_a   1.000
_cell.length_b   1.000
_cell.length_c   1.000
_cell.angle_alpha   90.00
_cell.angle_beta   90.00
_cell.angle_gamma   90.00
#
_symmetry.space_group_name_H-M   'P 1'
#
loop_
_entity.id
_entity.type
_entity.pdbx_description
1 polymer ?
#
loop_
_entity_poly.entity_id
_entity_poly.type
_entity_poly.pdbx_seq_one_letter_code
_entity_poly.pdbx_strand_id
1 'polypeptide(L)'
;MIRETKAGITLKSTPDNMWCTGFQNSALQSKDGQDMILLGDLVLSNKLVIYDLENQVIGWTDYNCSSSIKIQGKSGAVYSVDAHDVSSAVRSIIGRLLAFLMTTYLLFSLFQ
;
A
#
# COMPACT_ATOMS: atom_id res chain seq x y z
N MET A 1 -4.09 -5.02 11.36
CA MET A 1 -3.61 -6.09 10.48
C MET A 1 -3.81 -5.60 9.05
N ILE A 2 -2.79 -4.98 8.45
CA ILE A 2 -2.76 -4.84 6.99
C ILE A 2 -2.61 -6.28 6.51
N ARG A 3 -3.66 -6.85 5.90
CA ARG A 3 -3.45 -8.08 5.14
C ARG A 3 -2.44 -7.71 4.07
N GLU A 4 -1.30 -8.38 4.04
CA GLU A 4 -0.46 -8.39 2.85
C GLU A 4 -1.25 -9.09 1.74
N THR A 5 -2.11 -8.33 1.06
CA THR A 5 -2.45 -8.67 -0.32
C THR A 5 -1.20 -8.36 -1.11
N LYS A 6 -0.40 -9.39 -1.41
CA LYS A 6 0.67 -9.31 -2.41
C LYS A 6 0.03 -8.75 -3.69
N ALA A 7 0.32 -7.49 -3.97
CA ALA A 7 -0.09 -6.82 -5.20
C ALA A 7 1.11 -6.84 -6.13
N GLY A 8 0.95 -7.41 -7.31
CA GLY A 8 1.97 -7.36 -8.35
C GLY A 8 1.60 -6.37 -9.43
N ILE A 9 2.59 -5.82 -10.10
CA ILE A 9 2.39 -5.03 -11.32
C ILE A 9 2.17 -6.03 -12.47
N THR A 10 1.09 -5.87 -13.20
CA THR A 10 0.69 -6.73 -14.32
C THR A 10 0.75 -5.94 -15.62
N LEU A 11 1.36 -6.55 -16.64
CA LEU A 11 1.36 -6.04 -18.02
C LEU A 11 0.42 -6.90 -18.88
N LYS A 12 -0.51 -6.26 -19.58
CA LYS A 12 -1.44 -6.92 -20.52
C LYS A 12 -1.38 -6.24 -21.89
N SER A 13 -1.18 -7.02 -22.95
CA SER A 13 -1.28 -6.52 -24.32
C SER A 13 -2.73 -6.44 -24.78
N THR A 14 -3.05 -5.43 -25.59
CA THR A 14 -4.33 -5.27 -26.28
C THR A 14 -4.20 -5.70 -27.75
N PRO A 15 -5.32 -5.97 -28.44
CA PRO A 15 -5.33 -6.28 -29.87
C PRO A 15 -4.69 -5.19 -30.75
N ASP A 16 -4.68 -3.95 -30.28
CA ASP A 16 -4.09 -2.79 -30.96
C ASP A 16 -2.58 -2.62 -30.66
N ASN A 17 -1.92 -3.67 -30.15
CA ASN A 17 -0.51 -3.65 -29.71
C ASN A 17 -0.18 -2.62 -28.61
N MET A 18 -1.18 -2.16 -27.84
CA MET A 18 -0.95 -1.31 -26.68
C MET A 18 -0.73 -2.17 -25.43
N TRP A 19 0.11 -1.70 -24.51
CA TRP A 19 0.34 -2.38 -23.23
C TRP A 19 -0.31 -1.60 -22.09
N CYS A 20 -1.20 -2.27 -21.36
CA CYS A 20 -1.81 -1.75 -20.16
C CYS A 20 -1.04 -2.24 -18.94
N THR A 21 -0.75 -1.33 -18.00
CA THR A 21 -0.13 -1.67 -16.72
C THR A 21 -1.10 -1.42 -15.57
N GLY A 22 -1.16 -2.34 -14.61
CA GLY A 22 -2.01 -2.18 -13.43
C GLY A 22 -1.58 -3.03 -12.25
N PHE A 23 -2.14 -2.74 -11.07
CA PHE A 23 -1.96 -3.56 -9.88
C PHE A 23 -3.03 -4.65 -9.84
N GLN A 24 -2.62 -5.91 -9.71
CA GLN A 24 -3.53 -7.04 -9.53
C GLN A 24 -3.12 -7.82 -8.28
N ASN A 25 -4.12 -8.34 -7.56
CA ASN A 25 -3.87 -9.26 -6.45
C ASN A 25 -3.22 -10.53 -7.01
N SER A 26 -2.05 -10.90 -6.48
CA SER A 26 -1.26 -12.03 -6.98
C SER A 26 -1.98 -13.39 -6.86
N ALA A 27 -3.08 -13.47 -6.10
CA ALA A 27 -3.92 -14.67 -5.99
C ALA A 27 -4.98 -14.80 -7.11
N LEU A 28 -5.23 -13.73 -7.87
CA LEU A 28 -6.17 -13.71 -9.00
C LEU A 28 -5.38 -13.85 -10.31
N GLN A 29 -4.99 -15.08 -10.65
CA GLN A 29 -4.59 -15.35 -12.03
C GLN A 29 -5.82 -15.22 -12.94
N SER A 30 -5.66 -14.48 -14.03
CA SER A 30 -6.71 -14.31 -15.04
C SER A 30 -7.18 -15.67 -15.54
N LYS A 31 -8.49 -15.95 -15.39
CA LYS A 31 -9.14 -17.16 -15.91
C LYS A 31 -9.00 -17.33 -17.44
N ASP A 32 -8.62 -16.27 -18.15
CA ASP A 32 -8.60 -16.22 -19.62
C ASP A 32 -7.30 -16.69 -20.27
N GLY A 33 -6.29 -17.13 -19.50
CA GLY A 33 -5.06 -17.71 -20.08
C GLY A 33 -4.24 -16.76 -20.98
N GLN A 34 -4.57 -15.47 -21.02
CA GLN A 34 -3.75 -14.46 -21.70
C GLN A 34 -2.48 -14.22 -20.90
N ASP A 35 -1.33 -14.26 -21.57
CA ASP A 35 -0.01 -14.08 -20.99
C ASP A 35 0.08 -12.76 -20.21
N MET A 36 0.00 -12.87 -18.89
CA MET A 36 0.17 -11.76 -17.96
C MET A 36 1.54 -11.87 -17.30
N ILE A 37 2.39 -10.87 -17.51
CA ILE A 37 3.68 -10.80 -16.83
C ILE A 37 3.46 -10.16 -15.47
N LEU A 38 3.60 -10.95 -14.41
CA LEU A 38 3.49 -10.49 -13.02
C LEU A 38 4.88 -10.13 -12.47
N LEU A 39 5.12 -8.84 -12.26
CA LEU A 39 6.27 -8.35 -11.52
C LEU A 39 5.92 -8.39 -10.02
N GLY A 40 6.46 -9.40 -9.32
CA GLY A 40 6.16 -9.68 -7.92
C GLY A 40 7.12 -9.06 -6.90
N ASP A 41 6.91 -9.41 -5.63
CA ASP A 41 7.64 -8.95 -4.43
C ASP A 41 9.16 -8.92 -4.59
N LEU A 42 9.76 -9.91 -5.25
CA LEU A 42 11.22 -10.02 -5.34
C LEU A 42 11.85 -8.91 -6.19
N VAL A 43 11.17 -8.46 -7.24
CA VAL A 43 11.68 -7.43 -8.16
C VAL A 43 11.46 -6.03 -7.57
N LEU A 44 10.39 -5.84 -6.80
CA LEU A 44 9.99 -4.56 -6.22
C LEU A 44 10.49 -4.36 -4.78
N SER A 45 11.11 -5.37 -4.16
CA SER A 45 11.70 -5.25 -2.83
C SER A 45 12.78 -4.17 -2.79
N ASN A 46 12.69 -3.28 -1.80
CA ASN A 46 13.60 -2.14 -1.60
C ASN A 46 13.65 -1.16 -2.80
N LYS A 47 12.58 -1.11 -3.60
CA LYS A 47 12.41 -0.15 -4.68
C LYS A 47 11.34 0.88 -4.33
N LEU A 48 11.61 2.15 -4.64
CA LEU A 48 10.58 3.17 -4.74
C LEU A 48 10.03 3.15 -6.16
N VAL A 49 8.75 2.78 -6.31
CA VAL A 49 8.07 2.70 -7.60
C VAL A 49 7.30 4.00 -7.85
N ILE A 50 7.49 4.61 -9.02
CA ILE A 50 6.86 5.86 -9.43
C ILE A 50 6.07 5.58 -10.70
N TYR A 51 4.82 6.04 -10.74
CA TYR A 51 3.99 5.98 -11.94
C TYR A 51 3.69 7.39 -12.45
N ASP A 52 4.21 7.70 -13.62
CA ASP A 52 3.89 8.93 -14.34
C ASP A 52 2.59 8.73 -15.12
N LEU A 53 1.51 9.36 -14.65
CA LEU A 53 0.18 9.28 -15.27
C LEU A 53 0.09 10.00 -16.62
N GLU A 54 0.91 11.03 -16.82
CA GLU A 54 0.88 11.86 -18.04
C GLU A 54 1.57 11.12 -19.18
N ASN A 55 2.74 10.55 -18.89
CA ASN A 55 3.54 9.82 -19.88
C ASN A 55 3.25 8.31 -19.90
N GLN A 56 2.44 7.81 -18.96
CA GLN A 56 2.13 6.38 -18.78
C GLN A 56 3.39 5.51 -18.59
N VAL A 57 4.40 6.06 -17.91
CA VAL A 57 5.69 5.39 -17.66
C VAL A 57 5.80 4.98 -16.20
N ILE A 58 6.32 3.79 -15.95
CA ILE A 58 6.69 3.32 -14.62
C ILE A 58 8.20 3.36 -14.48
N GLY A 59 8.68 4.01 -13.44
CA GLY A 59 10.07 4.02 -13.03
C GLY A 59 10.25 3.42 -11.64
N TRP A 60 11.45 2.96 -11.35
CA TRP A 60 11.83 2.55 -10.00
C TRP A 60 13.29 2.92 -9.71
N THR A 61 13.58 3.14 -8.44
CA THR A 61 14.95 3.36 -7.95
C THR A 61 15.16 2.60 -6.65
N ASP A 62 16.40 2.27 -6.33
CA ASP A 62 16.74 1.76 -5.01
C ASP A 62 16.34 2.77 -3.93
N TYR A 63 15.69 2.28 -2.88
CA TYR A 63 15.20 3.10 -1.79
C TYR A 63 15.45 2.43 -0.44
N ASN A 64 15.95 3.21 0.51
CA ASN A 64 16.10 2.76 1.87
C ASN A 64 14.77 2.95 2.62
N CYS A 65 14.06 1.85 2.84
CA CYS A 65 12.77 1.80 3.55
C CYS A 65 12.82 2.31 5.01
N SER A 66 14.01 2.50 5.60
CA SER A 66 14.18 3.12 6.92
C SER A 66 14.20 4.65 6.87
N SER A 67 14.18 5.26 5.70
CA SER A 67 14.14 6.72 5.51
C SER A 67 12.76 7.21 5.10
N SER A 68 12.48 8.51 5.28
CA SER A 68 11.23 9.14 4.87
C SER A 68 11.26 9.61 3.41
N ILE A 69 10.12 9.49 2.73
CA ILE A 69 9.99 9.86 1.32
C ILE A 69 9.75 11.36 1.23
N LYS A 70 10.58 12.10 0.50
CA LYS A 70 10.41 13.53 0.28
C LYS A 70 9.87 13.79 -1.13
N ILE A 71 8.72 14.45 -1.21
CA ILE A 71 8.05 14.79 -2.47
C ILE A 71 8.03 16.32 -2.58
N GLN A 72 8.58 16.86 -3.66
CA GLN A 72 8.47 18.28 -3.95
C GLN A 72 7.31 18.52 -4.93
N GLY A 73 6.32 19.30 -4.49
CA GLY A 73 5.22 19.72 -5.34
C GLY A 73 5.66 20.78 -6.35
N LYS A 74 4.83 21.00 -7.37
CA LYS A 74 5.05 22.05 -8.39
C LYS A 74 5.17 23.47 -7.80
N SER A 75 4.61 23.70 -6.61
CA SER A 75 4.73 24.96 -5.85
C SER A 75 6.06 25.12 -5.10
N GLY A 76 6.97 24.15 -5.18
CA GLY A 76 8.22 24.11 -4.43
C GLY A 76 8.10 23.58 -3.00
N ALA A 77 6.89 23.36 -2.51
CA ALA A 77 6.62 22.79 -1.19
C ALA A 77 7.12 21.34 -1.10
N VAL A 78 7.84 21.01 -0.02
CA VAL A 78 8.35 19.66 0.24
C VAL A 78 7.46 18.98 1.27
N TYR A 79 6.94 17.81 0.92
CA TYR A 79 6.12 16.96 1.76
C TYR A 79 6.93 15.71 2.13
N SER A 80 7.01 15.40 3.41
CA SER A 80 7.64 14.17 3.89
C SER A 80 6.56 13.16 4.21
N VAL A 81 6.62 11.98 3.58
CA VAL A 81 5.73 10.86 3.85
C VAL A 81 6.54 9.82 4.60
N ASP A 82 6.20 9.62 5.87
CA ASP A 82 6.88 8.67 6.74
C ASP A 82 6.12 7.34 6.82
N ALA A 83 6.85 6.23 6.85
CA ALA A 83 6.23 4.90 6.83
C ALA A 83 5.41 4.61 8.09
N HIS A 84 5.71 5.28 9.20
CA HIS A 84 5.05 5.06 10.48
C HIS A 84 3.70 5.75 10.62
N ASP A 85 3.38 6.74 9.77
CA ASP A 85 2.17 7.56 9.92
C ASP A 85 0.87 6.80 9.55
N VAL A 86 1.02 5.69 8.82
CA VAL A 86 -0.09 4.80 8.40
C VAL A 86 -0.61 3.95 9.57
N SER A 87 0.15 3.81 10.66
CA SER A 87 -0.13 2.89 11.78
C SER A 87 -0.88 3.54 12.97
N SER A 88 -0.95 4.87 13.01
CA SER A 88 -1.45 5.64 14.17
C SER A 88 -2.95 5.44 14.44
N ALA A 89 -3.76 5.31 13.38
CA ALA A 89 -5.22 5.17 13.49
C ALA A 89 -5.64 3.88 14.24
N VAL A 90 -4.90 2.78 14.06
CA VAL A 90 -5.22 1.48 14.66
C VAL A 90 -4.93 1.47 16.16
N ARG A 91 -3.84 2.12 16.61
CA ARG A 91 -3.52 2.23 18.05
C ARG A 91 -4.59 3.01 18.81
N SER A 92 -5.13 4.07 18.23
CA SER A 92 -6.18 4.88 18.86
C SER A 92 -7.50 4.10 19.06
N ILE A 93 -7.89 3.26 18.10
CA ILE A 93 -9.13 2.48 18.17
C ILE A 93 -9.03 1.38 19.23
N ILE A 94 -7.90 0.66 19.28
CA ILE A 94 -7.66 -0.40 20.28
C ILE A 94 -7.61 0.20 21.69
N GLY A 95 -6.91 1.32 21.88
CA GLY A 95 -6.86 2.01 23.16
C GLY A 95 -8.23 2.44 23.66
N ARG A 96 -9.10 2.95 22.77
CA ARG A 96 -10.48 3.31 23.12
C ARG A 96 -11.32 2.10 23.52
N LEU A 97 -11.25 1.00 22.77
CA LEU A 97 -11.98 -0.25 23.09
C LEU A 97 -11.57 -0.83 24.45
N LEU A 98 -10.27 -0.85 24.74
CA LEU A 98 -9.76 -1.31 26.03
C LEU A 98 -10.23 -0.40 27.18
N ALA A 99 -10.21 0.92 26.99
CA ALA A 99 -10.73 1.86 27.98
C ALA A 99 -12.23 1.62 28.24
N PHE A 100 -13.04 1.43 27.19
CA PHE A 100 -14.46 1.11 27.33
C PHE A 100 -14.69 -0.18 28.13
N LEU A 101 -13.97 -1.27 27.80
CA LEU A 101 -14.08 -2.54 28.53
C LEU A 101 -13.69 -2.43 30.02
N MET A 102 -12.65 -1.65 30.32
CA MET A 102 -12.23 -1.41 31.71
C MET A 102 -13.28 -0.59 32.48
N THR A 103 -13.88 0.42 31.84
CA THR A 103 -14.93 1.23 32.48
C THR A 103 -16.22 0.45 32.73
N THR A 104 -16.63 -0.42 31.81
CA THR A 104 -17.84 -1.24 31.98
C THR A 104 -17.64 -2.31 33.06
N TYR A 105 -16.44 -2.92 33.12
CA TYR A 105 -16.08 -3.87 34.18
C TYR A 105 -16.09 -3.21 35.57
N LEU A 106 -15.50 -2.02 35.70
CA LEU A 106 -15.49 -1.28 36.96
C LEU A 106 -16.92 -0.92 37.42
N LEU A 107 -17.77 -0.47 36.49
CA LEU A 107 -19.17 -0.17 36.79
C LEU A 107 -19.92 -1.41 37.26
N PHE A 108 -19.74 -2.55 36.58
CA PHE A 108 -20.34 -3.83 36.95
C PHE A 108 -19.91 -4.26 38.37
N SER A 109 -18.63 -4.09 38.72
CA SER A 109 -18.11 -4.40 40.06
C SER A 109 -18.60 -3.48 41.18
N LEU A 110 -19.16 -2.31 40.86
CA LEU A 110 -19.73 -1.37 41.83
C LEU A 110 -21.24 -1.59 42.06
N PHE A 111 -21.91 -2.25 41.11
CA PHE A 111 -23.35 -2.57 41.18
C PHE A 111 -23.64 -4.01 41.64
N GLN A 112 -22.59 -4.77 41.98
CA GLN A 112 -22.64 -6.14 42.50
C GLN A 112 -22.15 -6.15 43.94
#